data_AF-S8C2W4-F1
#
_entry.id   AF-S8C2W4-F1
#
_cell.length_a   1.000
_cell.length_b   1.000
_cell.length_c   1.000
_cell.angle_alpha   90.00
_cell.angle_beta   90.00
_cell.angle_gamma   90.00
#
_symmetry.space_group_name_H-M   'P 1'
#
loop_
_entity.id
_entity.type
_entity.pdbx_description
1 polymer ?
#
loop_
_entity_poly.entity_id
_entity_poly.type
_entity_poly.pdbx_seq_one_letter_code
_entity_poly.pdbx_strand_id
1 'polypeptide(L)'
;ATTHSDLVVRAKKLKVDVKIIHNASVLNGIGVCGLQLYRYGETVSLPFFTETWRPDSFYEKIKRNTSLGLHTLCLLDIRVKEPSLESLCRGKKVYEPPRFMTINTAIQQLLEVEENRKESAYDGESTCVGLARIGSDDQMIVAGRMKELLEVDFGPPLHCLVIVGETHPIEEEMLGFFTLHNS
;
A
#
# COMPACT_ATOMS: atom_id res chain seq x y z
N ALA A 1 -10.65 0.04 4.07
CA ALA A 1 -11.53 1.17 3.73
C ALA A 1 -12.93 0.95 4.32
N THR A 2 -13.28 1.62 5.43
CA THR A 2 -14.56 1.46 6.15
C THR A 2 -15.50 2.67 6.01
N THR A 3 -15.02 3.78 5.44
CA THR A 3 -15.70 5.07 5.42
C THR A 3 -17.02 5.06 4.65
N HIS A 4 -17.07 4.39 3.50
CA HIS A 4 -18.31 4.29 2.72
C HIS A 4 -19.31 3.32 3.36
N SER A 5 -18.84 2.26 4.02
CA SER A 5 -19.71 1.33 4.74
C SER A 5 -20.43 2.01 5.91
N ASP A 6 -19.74 2.90 6.65
CA ASP A 6 -20.38 3.73 7.68
C ASP A 6 -21.51 4.60 7.10
N LEU A 7 -21.27 5.25 5.95
CA LEU A 7 -22.28 6.07 5.28
C LEU A 7 -23.52 5.23 4.90
N VAL A 8 -23.31 4.05 4.32
CA VAL A 8 -24.40 3.12 3.97
C VAL A 8 -25.17 2.70 5.22
N VAL A 9 -24.48 2.35 6.31
CA VAL A 9 -25.10 1.98 7.59
C VAL A 9 -25.95 3.13 8.14
N ARG A 10 -25.43 4.36 8.15
CA ARG A 10 -26.17 5.54 8.62
C ARG A 10 -27.39 5.84 7.75
N ALA A 11 -27.25 5.79 6.43
CA ALA A 11 -28.36 6.00 5.50
C ALA A 11 -29.48 4.97 5.72
N LYS A 12 -29.13 3.69 5.85
CA LYS A 12 -30.10 2.62 6.13
C LYS A 12 -30.79 2.79 7.49
N LYS A 13 -30.06 3.22 8.54
CA LYS A 13 -30.65 3.56 9.86
C LYS A 13 -31.67 4.70 9.76
N LEU A 14 -31.42 5.66 8.88
CA LEU A 14 -32.34 6.78 8.58
C LEU A 14 -33.44 6.42 7.56
N LYS A 15 -33.55 5.14 7.17
CA LYS A 15 -34.49 4.65 6.15
C LYS A 15 -34.35 5.35 4.79
N VAL A 16 -33.14 5.85 4.48
CA VAL A 16 -32.80 6.39 3.17
C VAL A 16 -32.42 5.25 2.26
N ASP A 17 -32.98 5.23 1.04
CA ASP A 17 -32.59 4.22 0.06
C ASP A 17 -31.18 4.49 -0.48
N VAL A 18 -30.42 3.42 -0.69
CA VAL A 18 -29.03 3.48 -1.11
C VAL A 18 -28.82 2.50 -2.25
N LYS A 19 -28.37 3.01 -3.39
CA LYS A 19 -27.95 2.23 -4.55
C LYS A 19 -26.43 2.32 -4.70
N ILE A 20 -25.76 1.17 -4.76
CA ILE A 20 -24.31 1.09 -4.98
C ILE A 20 -24.06 0.98 -6.48
N ILE A 21 -23.15 1.81 -6.99
CA ILE A 21 -22.65 1.74 -8.36
C ILE A 21 -21.17 1.36 -8.28
N HIS A 22 -20.81 0.25 -8.93
CA HIS A 22 -19.44 -0.27 -8.89
C HIS A 22 -18.55 0.42 -9.93
N ASN A 23 -17.25 0.40 -9.68
CA ASN A 23 -16.21 0.87 -10.61
C ASN A 23 -14.91 0.08 -10.38
N ALA A 24 -13.88 0.35 -11.19
CA ALA A 24 -12.54 -0.18 -10.99
C ALA A 24 -11.99 0.19 -9.59
N SER A 25 -11.18 -0.71 -9.05
CA SER A 25 -10.55 -0.57 -7.73
C SER A 25 -9.12 -1.06 -7.81
N VAL A 26 -8.22 -0.43 -7.06
CA VAL A 26 -6.83 -0.87 -6.92
C VAL A 26 -6.75 -2.32 -6.42
N LEU A 27 -7.71 -2.78 -5.61
CA LEU A 27 -7.76 -4.17 -5.13
C LEU A 27 -7.79 -5.20 -6.27
N ASN A 28 -8.35 -4.83 -7.42
CA ASN A 28 -8.39 -5.69 -8.60
C ASN A 28 -7.37 -5.23 -9.65
N GLY A 29 -7.14 -3.92 -9.76
CA GLY A 29 -6.26 -3.32 -10.76
C GLY A 29 -4.80 -3.74 -10.63
N ILE A 30 -4.35 -4.09 -9.41
CA ILE A 30 -2.99 -4.61 -9.18
C ILE A 30 -2.68 -5.90 -9.93
N GLY A 31 -3.68 -6.63 -10.44
CA GLY A 31 -3.47 -7.79 -11.30
C GLY A 31 -2.66 -7.48 -12.57
N VAL A 32 -2.51 -6.20 -12.92
CA VAL A 32 -1.63 -5.72 -14.00
C VAL A 32 -0.16 -6.13 -13.81
N CYS A 33 0.30 -6.39 -12.57
CA CYS A 33 1.66 -6.90 -12.34
C CYS A 33 1.82 -8.40 -12.60
N GLY A 34 0.75 -9.10 -13.01
CA GLY A 34 0.77 -10.50 -13.38
C GLY A 34 0.65 -11.49 -12.21
N LEU A 35 0.65 -10.99 -10.96
CA LEU A 35 0.34 -11.80 -9.79
C LEU A 35 -1.14 -12.17 -9.73
N GLN A 36 -1.41 -13.41 -9.37
CA GLN A 36 -2.75 -13.98 -9.35
C GLN A 36 -3.56 -13.38 -8.20
N LEU A 37 -4.66 -12.69 -8.52
CA LEU A 37 -5.49 -11.98 -7.53
C LEU A 37 -6.01 -12.88 -6.39
N TYR A 38 -6.25 -14.17 -6.66
CA TYR A 38 -6.71 -15.12 -5.63
C TYR A 38 -5.60 -15.58 -4.68
N ARG A 39 -4.33 -15.27 -4.97
CA ARG A 39 -3.17 -15.54 -4.09
C ARG A 39 -2.79 -14.36 -3.20
N TYR A 40 -3.59 -13.29 -3.19
CA TYR A 40 -3.44 -12.21 -2.24
C TYR A 40 -4.10 -12.56 -0.91
N GLY A 41 -3.35 -12.39 0.18
CA GLY A 41 -3.83 -12.55 1.55
C GLY A 41 -4.55 -11.30 2.07
N GLU A 42 -4.53 -11.12 3.39
CA GLU A 42 -5.14 -9.93 4.00
C GLU A 42 -4.41 -8.66 3.55
N THR A 43 -5.13 -7.73 2.91
CA THR A 43 -4.61 -6.42 2.51
C THR A 43 -4.32 -5.56 3.74
N VAL A 44 -3.19 -4.85 3.74
CA VAL A 44 -2.79 -3.97 4.84
C VAL A 44 -2.81 -2.49 4.43
N SER A 45 -2.80 -1.61 5.42
CA SER A 45 -2.63 -0.16 5.22
C SER A 45 -1.43 0.30 6.04
N LEU A 46 -0.50 0.98 5.39
CA LEU A 46 0.72 1.51 6.02
C LEU A 46 0.49 3.00 6.32
N PRO A 47 0.32 3.39 7.59
CA PRO A 47 0.13 4.78 7.97
C PRO A 47 1.47 5.53 7.99
N PHE A 48 1.47 6.84 7.78
CA PHE A 48 2.68 7.64 8.02
C PHE A 48 3.07 7.59 9.50
N PHE A 49 4.35 7.32 9.75
CA PHE A 49 4.94 7.46 11.07
C PHE A 49 5.12 8.94 11.45
N THR A 50 5.00 9.21 12.75
CA THR A 50 5.41 10.48 13.36
C THR A 50 6.47 10.18 14.42
N GLU A 51 7.07 11.23 15.00
CA GLU A 51 8.06 11.07 16.07
C GLU A 51 7.52 10.28 17.27
N THR A 52 6.24 10.46 17.60
CA THR A 52 5.60 9.88 18.79
C THR A 52 4.62 8.74 18.47
N TRP A 53 4.35 8.46 17.20
CA TRP A 53 3.38 7.46 16.78
C TRP A 53 3.89 6.65 15.59
N ARG A 54 4.28 5.40 15.88
CA ARG A 54 4.87 4.45 14.92
C ARG A 54 4.14 3.10 15.03
N PRO A 55 2.88 3.01 14.60
CA PRO A 55 2.10 1.78 14.73
C PRO A 55 2.57 0.73 13.73
N ASP A 56 2.63 -0.52 14.17
CA ASP A 56 3.13 -1.64 13.37
C ASP A 56 2.09 -2.77 13.23
N SER A 57 0.81 -2.48 13.48
CA SER A 57 -0.29 -3.47 13.44
C SER A 57 -0.45 -4.20 12.08
N PHE A 58 0.15 -3.67 11.02
CA PHE A 58 0.21 -4.33 9.71
C PHE A 58 1.18 -5.53 9.69
N TYR A 59 2.19 -5.54 10.56
CA TYR A 59 3.30 -6.49 10.55
C TYR A 59 2.82 -7.94 10.69
N GLU A 60 1.98 -8.22 11.69
CA GLU A 60 1.42 -9.56 11.93
C GLU A 60 0.62 -10.10 10.75
N LYS A 61 -0.04 -9.21 10.00
CA LYS A 61 -0.83 -9.59 8.82
C LYS A 61 0.07 -9.94 7.64
N ILE A 62 1.10 -9.12 7.40
CA ILE A 62 2.11 -9.41 6.38
C ILE A 62 2.79 -10.74 6.73
N LYS A 63 3.27 -10.91 7.96
CA LYS A 63 3.90 -12.15 8.43
C LYS A 63 3.03 -13.38 8.21
N ARG A 64 1.73 -13.27 8.52
CA ARG A 64 0.77 -14.36 8.28
C ARG A 64 0.63 -14.69 6.80
N ASN A 65 0.48 -13.68 5.94
CA ASN A 65 0.41 -13.89 4.50
C ASN A 65 1.69 -14.55 3.98
N THR A 66 2.87 -14.04 4.38
CA THR A 66 4.18 -14.62 4.02
C THR A 66 4.27 -16.08 4.46
N SER A 67 3.87 -16.42 5.69
CA SER A 67 3.89 -17.80 6.19
C SER A 67 2.98 -18.77 5.43
N LEU A 68 2.01 -18.25 4.69
CA LEU A 68 1.08 -19.01 3.84
C LEU A 68 1.45 -18.93 2.34
N GLY A 69 2.59 -18.31 2.00
CA GLY A 69 3.01 -18.10 0.61
C GLY A 69 2.10 -17.15 -0.17
N LEU A 70 1.33 -16.29 0.51
CA LEU A 70 0.39 -15.35 -0.12
C LEU A 70 1.05 -13.98 -0.36
N HIS A 71 0.70 -13.33 -1.46
CA HIS A 71 1.10 -11.94 -1.71
C HIS A 71 0.36 -10.99 -0.78
N THR A 72 0.99 -9.88 -0.41
CA THR A 72 0.37 -8.85 0.41
C THR A 72 0.30 -7.54 -0.34
N LEU A 73 -0.93 -7.05 -0.57
CA LEU A 73 -1.15 -5.68 -1.02
C LEU A 73 -1.02 -4.73 0.17
N CYS A 74 -0.09 -3.79 0.08
CA CYS A 74 0.11 -2.69 1.01
C CYS A 74 -0.47 -1.40 0.40
N LEU A 75 -1.59 -0.95 0.95
CA LEU A 75 -2.14 0.37 0.66
C LEU A 75 -1.36 1.44 1.43
N LEU A 76 -0.94 2.50 0.76
CA LEU A 76 -0.10 3.54 1.35
C LEU A 76 -0.93 4.73 1.82
N ASP A 77 -0.52 5.36 2.92
CA ASP A 77 -1.29 6.43 3.56
C ASP A 77 -1.52 7.63 2.65
N ILE A 78 -2.67 8.27 2.84
CA ILE A 78 -3.09 9.46 2.11
C ILE A 78 -3.63 10.45 3.14
N ARG A 79 -2.88 11.53 3.37
CA ARG A 79 -3.26 12.61 4.29
C ARG A 79 -3.69 13.82 3.50
N VAL A 80 -5.01 14.00 3.38
CA VAL A 80 -5.61 15.13 2.68
C VAL A 80 -6.38 15.97 3.69
N LYS A 81 -6.10 17.28 3.74
CA LYS A 81 -6.79 18.24 4.61
C LYS A 81 -6.67 17.91 6.11
N GLU A 82 -5.51 17.47 6.57
CA GLU A 82 -5.25 17.44 8.01
C GLU A 82 -5.10 18.90 8.51
N PRO A 83 -5.85 19.30 9.55
CA PRO A 83 -5.62 20.58 10.20
C PRO A 83 -4.31 20.50 10.97
N SER A 84 -3.40 21.47 10.79
CA SER A 84 -2.13 21.45 11.52
C SER A 84 -2.37 21.53 13.03
N LEU A 85 -1.51 20.89 13.83
CA LEU A 85 -1.57 20.94 15.31
C LEU A 85 -1.63 22.39 15.80
N GLU A 86 -0.86 23.28 15.18
CA GLU A 86 -0.83 24.72 15.48
C GLU A 86 -2.17 25.41 15.14
N SER A 87 -2.85 24.98 14.07
CA SER A 87 -4.17 25.48 13.66
C SER A 87 -5.29 25.07 14.61
N LEU A 88 -5.19 23.87 15.17
CA LEU A 88 -6.13 23.37 16.19
C LEU A 88 -6.02 24.18 17.49
N CYS A 89 -4.79 24.52 17.90
CA CYS A 89 -4.54 25.33 19.09
C CYS A 89 -4.94 26.81 18.94
N ARG A 90 -4.90 27.38 17.71
CA ARG A 90 -5.17 28.81 17.46
C ARG A 90 -6.57 29.11 16.91
N GLY A 91 -7.44 28.11 16.78
CA GLY A 91 -8.83 28.29 16.31
C GLY A 91 -8.98 28.70 14.84
N LYS A 92 -7.88 28.75 14.07
CA LYS A 92 -7.87 29.06 12.64
C LYS A 92 -7.38 27.83 11.88
N LYS A 93 -8.28 27.16 11.16
CA LYS A 93 -7.97 25.94 10.39
C LYS A 93 -7.10 26.29 9.18
N VAL A 94 -5.78 26.15 9.31
CA VAL A 94 -4.87 26.06 8.17
C VAL A 94 -4.69 24.58 7.86
N TYR A 95 -4.99 24.22 6.61
CA TYR A 95 -4.85 22.85 6.13
C TYR A 95 -3.45 22.68 5.54
N GLU A 96 -2.79 21.59 5.91
CA GLU A 96 -1.54 21.21 5.28
C GLU A 96 -1.77 20.78 3.83
N PRO A 97 -0.78 20.96 2.94
CA PRO A 97 -0.84 20.40 1.59
C PRO A 97 -1.03 18.88 1.66
N PRO A 98 -1.77 18.28 0.71
CA PRO A 98 -2.01 16.86 0.73
C PRO A 98 -0.69 16.08 0.62
N ARG A 99 -0.52 15.09 1.50
CA ARG A 99 0.64 14.20 1.51
C ARG A 99 0.20 12.79 1.11
N PHE A 100 0.92 12.21 0.16
CA PHE A 100 0.70 10.86 -0.31
C PHE A 100 1.98 10.07 -0.04
N MET A 101 1.86 8.93 0.61
CA MET A 101 3.02 8.10 0.93
C MET A 101 3.61 7.50 -0.35
N THR A 102 4.92 7.65 -0.52
CA THR A 102 5.67 7.02 -1.61
C THR A 102 6.05 5.59 -1.26
N ILE A 103 6.40 4.79 -2.26
CA ILE A 103 6.91 3.42 -2.05
C ILE A 103 8.21 3.47 -1.24
N ASN A 104 9.08 4.44 -1.50
CA ASN A 104 10.34 4.62 -0.78
C ASN A 104 10.10 4.84 0.72
N THR A 105 9.17 5.74 1.09
CA THR A 105 8.79 5.95 2.49
C THR A 105 8.16 4.70 3.11
N ALA A 106 7.30 4.00 2.38
CA ALA A 106 6.70 2.75 2.85
C ALA A 106 7.75 1.68 3.14
N ILE A 107 8.72 1.50 2.23
CA ILE A 107 9.83 0.55 2.39
C ILE A 107 10.70 0.92 3.61
N GLN A 108 11.04 2.20 3.79
CA GLN A 108 11.80 2.64 4.97
C GLN A 108 11.08 2.29 6.27
N GLN A 109 9.78 2.57 6.36
CA GLN A 109 8.99 2.23 7.55
C GLN A 109 8.86 0.71 7.75
N LEU A 110 8.69 -0.05 6.67
CA LEU A 110 8.64 -1.52 6.75
C LEU A 110 9.94 -2.07 7.32
N LEU A 111 11.09 -1.68 6.77
CA LEU A 111 12.41 -2.11 7.21
C LEU A 111 12.71 -1.70 8.66
N GLU A 112 12.32 -0.48 9.06
CA GLU A 112 12.41 -0.04 10.46
C GLU A 112 11.60 -0.95 11.40
N VAL A 113 10.37 -1.33 11.02
CA VAL A 113 9.55 -2.25 11.82
C VAL A 113 10.16 -3.65 11.88
N GLU A 114 10.67 -4.18 10.76
CA GLU A 114 11.37 -5.47 10.77
C GLU A 114 12.61 -5.44 11.65
N GLU A 115 13.41 -4.37 11.62
CA GLU A 115 14.60 -4.23 12.46
C GLU A 115 14.25 -4.26 13.96
N ASN A 116 13.08 -3.71 14.33
CA ASN A 116 12.58 -3.72 15.69
C ASN A 116 11.96 -5.07 16.10
N ARG A 117 11.19 -5.70 15.21
CA ARG A 117 10.46 -6.94 15.46
C ARG A 117 11.34 -8.18 15.35
N LYS A 118 12.17 -8.26 14.30
CA LYS A 118 13.08 -9.36 13.98
C LYS A 118 12.38 -10.72 13.93
N GLU A 119 11.18 -10.75 13.38
CA GLU A 119 10.37 -11.98 13.28
C GLU A 119 10.30 -12.51 11.85
N SER A 120 11.10 -11.95 10.93
CA SER A 120 11.28 -12.43 9.56
C SER A 120 9.97 -12.45 8.76
N ALA A 121 9.18 -11.37 8.87
CA ALA A 121 7.97 -11.20 8.05
C ALA A 121 8.32 -10.86 6.59
N TYR A 122 9.40 -10.09 6.42
CA TYR A 122 10.02 -9.63 5.18
C TYR A 122 11.39 -9.05 5.53
N ASP A 123 12.20 -8.71 4.53
CA ASP A 123 13.52 -8.11 4.68
C ASP A 123 13.91 -7.32 3.42
N GLY A 124 15.14 -6.78 3.39
CA GLY A 124 15.66 -6.04 2.23
C GLY A 124 15.80 -6.87 0.95
N GLU A 125 15.86 -8.20 1.05
CA GLU A 125 15.98 -9.12 -0.09
C GLU A 125 14.62 -9.60 -0.60
N SER A 126 13.56 -9.41 0.18
CA SER A 126 12.19 -9.81 -0.15
C SER A 126 11.77 -9.18 -1.48
N THR A 127 11.24 -10.02 -2.38
CA THR A 127 10.77 -9.55 -3.69
C THR A 127 9.49 -8.72 -3.51
N CYS A 128 9.48 -7.55 -4.12
CA CYS A 128 8.37 -6.61 -4.06
C CYS A 128 8.01 -6.13 -5.47
N VAL A 129 6.79 -5.61 -5.61
CA VAL A 129 6.36 -4.86 -6.79
C VAL A 129 5.87 -3.50 -6.34
N GLY A 130 6.56 -2.44 -6.78
CA GLY A 130 6.09 -1.07 -6.64
C GLY A 130 5.18 -0.71 -7.81
N LEU A 131 4.00 -0.19 -7.53
CA LEU A 131 3.04 0.23 -8.55
C LEU A 131 2.64 1.69 -8.31
N ALA A 132 2.73 2.51 -9.36
CA ALA A 132 2.34 3.90 -9.33
C ALA A 132 1.34 4.19 -10.45
N ARG A 133 0.31 4.96 -10.10
CA ARG A 133 -0.71 5.48 -11.02
C ARG A 133 -1.40 4.38 -11.84
N ILE A 134 -1.72 3.25 -11.21
CA ILE A 134 -2.39 2.12 -11.89
C ILE A 134 -3.64 2.63 -12.62
N GLY A 135 -3.73 2.30 -13.91
CA GLY A 135 -4.85 2.66 -14.78
C GLY A 135 -4.72 4.03 -15.47
N SER A 136 -3.61 4.75 -15.30
CA SER A 136 -3.28 5.92 -16.13
C SER A 136 -2.34 5.54 -17.30
N ASP A 137 -2.25 6.42 -18.29
CA ASP A 137 -1.35 6.26 -19.45
C ASP A 137 0.13 6.26 -19.03
N ASP A 138 0.45 6.91 -17.91
CA ASP A 138 1.78 7.02 -17.33
C ASP A 138 1.98 6.09 -16.11
N GLN A 139 1.21 5.00 -16.03
CA GLN A 139 1.38 3.99 -14.98
C GLN A 139 2.81 3.43 -14.98
N MET A 140 3.33 3.13 -13.79
CA MET A 140 4.67 2.58 -13.62
C MET A 140 4.61 1.37 -12.70
N ILE A 141 5.23 0.28 -13.13
CA ILE A 141 5.29 -0.99 -12.41
C ILE A 141 6.74 -1.45 -12.43
N VAL A 142 7.31 -1.68 -11.25
CA VAL A 142 8.69 -2.14 -11.10
C VAL A 142 8.73 -3.25 -10.06
N ALA A 143 9.34 -4.38 -10.43
CA ALA A 143 9.60 -5.50 -9.55
C ALA A 143 11.09 -5.57 -9.20
N GLY A 144 11.40 -6.02 -7.99
CA GLY A 144 12.79 -6.14 -7.54
C GLY A 144 12.87 -6.44 -6.05
N ARG A 145 14.10 -6.51 -5.53
CA ARG A 145 14.30 -6.63 -4.09
C ARG A 145 13.83 -5.36 -3.40
N MET A 146 13.29 -5.50 -2.19
CA MET A 146 12.78 -4.37 -1.42
C MET A 146 13.80 -3.23 -1.32
N LYS A 147 15.08 -3.54 -1.08
CA LYS A 147 16.16 -2.55 -1.03
C LYS A 147 16.46 -1.86 -2.37
N GLU A 148 16.23 -2.53 -3.50
CA GLU A 148 16.47 -1.96 -4.83
C GLU A 148 15.34 -1.00 -5.19
N LEU A 149 14.10 -1.35 -4.86
CA LEU A 149 12.95 -0.46 -5.05
C LEU A 149 13.03 0.82 -4.21
N LEU A 150 13.81 0.83 -3.13
CA LEU A 150 14.06 2.03 -2.32
C LEU A 150 14.74 3.15 -3.13
N GLU A 151 15.50 2.81 -4.17
CA GLU A 151 16.26 3.76 -4.99
C GLU A 151 15.50 4.19 -6.26
N VAL A 152 14.33 3.60 -6.53
CA VAL A 152 13.53 3.90 -7.72
C VAL A 152 12.69 5.16 -7.50
N ASP A 153 12.74 6.08 -8.46
CA ASP A 153 11.78 7.19 -8.56
C ASP A 153 10.51 6.69 -9.27
N PHE A 154 9.46 6.43 -8.50
CA PHE A 154 8.17 6.02 -9.03
C PHE A 154 7.34 7.19 -9.59
N GLY A 155 7.83 8.43 -9.47
CA GLY A 155 7.14 9.63 -9.91
C GLY A 155 5.99 10.05 -8.99
N PRO A 156 4.97 10.75 -9.51
CA PRO A 156 3.88 11.29 -8.71
C PRO A 156 2.87 10.21 -8.23
N PRO A 157 2.15 10.47 -7.12
CA PRO A 157 1.15 9.56 -6.56
C PRO A 157 -0.02 9.29 -7.52
N LEU A 158 -0.87 8.27 -7.30
CA LEU A 158 -0.94 7.38 -6.12
C LEU A 158 -0.09 6.13 -6.27
N HIS A 159 0.49 5.67 -5.15
CA HIS A 159 1.34 4.48 -5.11
C HIS A 159 0.72 3.36 -4.26
N CYS A 160 1.02 2.11 -4.60
CA CYS A 160 0.87 0.95 -3.73
C CYS A 160 2.09 0.03 -3.85
N LEU A 161 2.27 -0.84 -2.86
CA LEU A 161 3.36 -1.81 -2.82
C LEU A 161 2.76 -3.21 -2.68
N VAL A 162 3.32 -4.18 -3.38
CA VAL A 162 3.03 -5.60 -3.15
C VAL A 162 4.28 -6.26 -2.59
N ILE A 163 4.17 -6.94 -1.46
CA ILE A 163 5.18 -7.88 -0.97
C ILE A 163 4.82 -9.25 -1.54
N VAL A 164 5.72 -9.83 -2.32
CA VAL A 164 5.45 -11.05 -3.09
C VAL A 164 5.65 -12.28 -2.19
N GLY A 165 4.61 -13.10 -2.04
CA GLY A 165 4.70 -14.45 -1.48
C GLY A 165 5.32 -15.46 -2.44
N GLU A 166 4.90 -16.72 -2.35
CA GLU A 166 5.35 -17.75 -3.29
C GLU A 166 4.76 -17.53 -4.68
N THR A 167 5.53 -17.73 -5.74
CA THR A 167 5.12 -17.49 -7.12
C THR A 167 4.93 -18.79 -7.90
N HIS A 168 3.94 -18.81 -8.78
CA HIS A 168 3.82 -19.80 -9.84
C HIS A 168 4.79 -19.43 -10.99
N PRO A 169 5.31 -20.38 -11.79
CA PRO A 169 6.23 -20.06 -12.90
C PRO A 169 5.74 -18.96 -13.85
N ILE A 170 4.44 -18.95 -14.17
CA ILE A 170 3.84 -17.88 -14.99
C ILE A 170 3.86 -16.50 -14.31
N GLU A 171 3.78 -16.45 -12.98
CA GLU A 171 3.89 -15.21 -12.22
C GLU A 171 5.33 -14.69 -12.28
N GLU A 172 6.33 -15.58 -12.20
CA GLU A 172 7.74 -15.24 -12.33
C GLU A 172 8.06 -14.68 -13.73
N GLU A 173 7.56 -15.33 -14.78
CA GLU A 173 7.67 -14.83 -16.16
C GLU A 173 7.06 -13.44 -16.31
N MET A 174 5.88 -13.22 -15.73
CA MET A 174 5.22 -11.92 -15.75
C MET A 174 5.98 -10.84 -14.98
N LEU A 175 6.49 -11.16 -13.78
CA LEU A 175 7.33 -10.26 -13.00
C LEU A 175 8.64 -9.92 -13.73
N GLY A 176 9.15 -10.85 -14.54
CA GLY A 176 10.32 -10.66 -15.38
C GLY A 176 10.24 -9.42 -16.27
N PHE A 177 9.05 -9.09 -16.81
CA PHE A 177 8.86 -7.88 -17.63
C PHE A 177 9.01 -6.56 -16.86
N PHE A 178 8.88 -6.59 -15.54
CA PHE A 178 8.95 -5.42 -14.67
C PHE A 178 10.21 -5.41 -13.80
N THR A 179 11.03 -6.46 -13.86
CA THR A 179 12.18 -6.62 -12.96
C THR A 179 13.27 -5.62 -13.31
N LEU A 180 13.86 -4.97 -12.30
CA LEU A 180 15.05 -4.15 -12.49
C LEU A 180 16.19 -4.99 -13.06
N HIS A 181 16.56 -4.73 -14.30
CA HIS A 181 17.79 -5.25 -14.87
C HIS A 181 18.90 -4.25 -14.54
N ASN A 182 19.80 -4.62 -13.63
CA ASN A 182 21.04 -3.88 -13.42
C ASN A 182 21.74 -3.75 -14.78
N SER A 183 21.84 -2.51 -15.27
CA SER A 183 22.63 -2.16 -16.46
C SER A 183 24.12 -2.10 -16.11
#